data_AF-A0A9D6RHN7-F1
#
_entry.id   AF-A0A9D6RHN7-F1
#
_cell.length_a   1.000
_cell.length_b   1.000
_cell.length_c   1.000
_cell.angle_alpha   90.00
_cell.angle_beta   90.00
_cell.angle_gamma   90.00
#
_symmetry.space_group_name_H-M   'P 1'
#
loop_
_entity.id
_entity.type
_entity.pdbx_description
1 polymer ?
#
loop_
_entity_poly.entity_id
_entity_poly.type
_entity_poly.pdbx_seq_one_letter_code
_entity_poly.pdbx_strand_id
1 'polypeptide(L)'
;MYDAWAAYDVGGSVGFVYHQKHPAADVAAARREAISYAVWRLMKERHVYSRSAAVTLAADDAQMTALGYDINNASRDTSTPAGVGNTIYDAVSAWF
;
A
#
# COMPACT_ATOMS: atom_id res chain seq x y z
N MET A 1 4.84 -0.92 5.79
CA MET A 1 5.42 0.03 4.81
C MET A 1 6.77 -0.39 4.29
N TYR A 2 7.69 -0.73 5.18
CA TYR A 2 8.95 -1.34 4.81
C TYR A 2 8.78 -2.53 3.86
N ASP A 3 7.80 -3.41 4.10
CA ASP A 3 7.49 -4.55 3.23
C ASP A 3 7.24 -4.18 1.76
N ALA A 4 6.51 -3.09 1.49
CA ALA A 4 6.27 -2.60 0.13
C ALA A 4 7.54 -2.01 -0.50
N TRP A 5 8.36 -1.33 0.31
CA TRP A 5 9.65 -0.83 -0.14
C TRP A 5 10.61 -1.98 -0.49
N ALA A 6 10.68 -2.99 0.38
CA ALA A 6 11.53 -4.16 0.26
C ALA A 6 11.10 -5.05 -0.91
N ALA A 7 9.81 -5.10 -1.25
CA ALA A 7 9.30 -5.87 -2.38
C ALA A 7 9.94 -5.48 -3.72
N TYR A 8 10.33 -4.21 -3.89
CA TYR A 8 11.03 -3.70 -5.09
C TYR A 8 12.53 -3.51 -4.88
N ASP A 9 13.07 -3.89 -3.72
CA ASP A 9 14.49 -3.75 -3.46
C ASP A 9 15.33 -4.83 -4.14
N VAL A 10 16.25 -4.37 -4.98
CA VAL A 10 17.26 -5.20 -5.66
C VAL A 10 18.49 -5.48 -4.80
N GLY A 11 18.66 -4.75 -3.68
CA GLY A 11 19.77 -4.89 -2.75
C GLY A 11 19.66 -6.06 -1.77
N GLY A 12 18.62 -6.89 -1.89
CA GLY A 12 18.43 -8.08 -1.06
C GLY A 12 17.68 -7.86 0.25
N SER A 13 17.08 -6.69 0.48
CA SER A 13 16.25 -6.46 1.68
C SER A 13 15.07 -7.43 1.74
N VAL A 14 14.74 -7.98 2.91
CA VAL A 14 13.59 -8.88 3.08
C VAL A 14 12.53 -8.16 3.89
N GLY A 15 11.28 -8.15 3.41
CA GLY A 15 10.17 -7.56 4.17
C GLY A 15 9.90 -8.31 5.47
N PHE A 16 9.09 -7.75 6.37
CA PHE A 16 8.84 -8.39 7.66
C PHE A 16 7.73 -9.45 7.57
N VAL A 17 6.56 -9.09 7.06
CA VAL A 17 5.40 -9.97 6.86
C VAL A 17 5.35 -10.48 5.42
N TYR A 18 5.59 -9.60 4.44
CA TYR A 18 5.55 -9.91 3.02
C TYR A 18 6.96 -10.00 2.42
N HIS A 19 7.29 -11.14 1.83
CA HIS A 19 8.65 -11.44 1.36
C HIS A 19 8.81 -11.52 -0.16
N GLN A 20 7.71 -11.48 -0.92
CA GLN A 20 7.77 -11.61 -2.38
C GLN A 20 8.46 -10.39 -3.02
N LYS A 21 9.09 -10.64 -4.17
CA LYS A 21 9.86 -9.65 -4.93
C LYS A 21 9.22 -9.38 -6.27
N HIS A 22 9.24 -8.11 -6.68
CA HIS A 22 8.63 -7.65 -7.92
C HIS A 22 9.60 -6.80 -8.74
N PRO A 23 9.72 -7.04 -10.05
CA PRO A 23 10.47 -6.17 -10.93
C PRO A 23 9.66 -4.90 -11.24
N ALA A 24 10.35 -3.79 -11.50
CA ALA A 24 9.74 -2.57 -12.00
C ALA A 24 10.75 -1.81 -12.87
N ALA A 25 10.27 -1.20 -13.96
CA ALA A 25 11.09 -0.32 -14.78
C ALA A 25 11.47 0.96 -14.02
N ASP A 26 10.52 1.54 -13.28
CA ASP A 26 10.75 2.62 -12.33
C ASP A 26 10.46 2.13 -10.91
N VAL A 27 11.51 1.71 -10.22
CA VAL A 27 11.46 1.23 -8.82
C VAL A 27 10.95 2.32 -7.87
N ALA A 28 11.29 3.59 -8.11
CA ALA A 28 10.88 4.67 -7.22
C ALA A 28 9.37 4.98 -7.37
N ALA A 29 8.83 4.94 -8.58
CA ALA A 29 7.39 5.04 -8.81
C ALA A 29 6.64 3.84 -8.23
N ALA A 30 7.09 2.62 -8.50
CA ALA A 30 6.44 1.40 -8.01
C ALA A 30 6.39 1.34 -6.47
N ARG A 31 7.50 1.72 -5.80
CA ARG A 31 7.54 1.84 -4.35
C ARG A 31 6.52 2.85 -3.84
N ARG A 32 6.47 4.07 -4.40
CA ARG A 32 5.53 5.11 -3.96
C ARG A 32 4.08 4.62 -4.05
N GLU A 33 3.71 4.02 -5.18
CA GLU A 33 2.35 3.52 -5.40
C GLU A 33 2.00 2.37 -4.45
N ALA A 34 2.85 1.34 -4.36
CA ALA A 34 2.60 0.20 -3.48
C ALA A 34 2.50 0.61 -2.00
N ILE A 35 3.38 1.52 -1.57
CA ILE A 35 3.34 2.12 -0.23
C ILE A 35 2.01 2.87 -0.03
N SER A 36 1.63 3.75 -0.95
CA SER A 36 0.39 4.53 -0.84
C SER A 36 -0.83 3.64 -0.69
N TYR A 37 -1.01 2.61 -1.53
CA TYR A 37 -2.14 1.69 -1.40
C TYR A 37 -2.14 0.90 -0.09
N ALA A 38 -0.98 0.38 0.34
CA ALA A 38 -0.91 -0.38 1.58
C ALA A 38 -1.18 0.49 2.83
N VAL A 39 -0.64 1.73 2.90
CA VAL A 39 -0.92 2.63 4.04
C VAL A 39 -2.38 3.02 4.03
N TRP A 40 -2.88 3.50 2.90
CA TRP A 40 -4.21 4.05 2.77
C TRP A 40 -5.26 3.04 3.24
N ARG A 41 -5.17 1.78 2.79
CA ARG A 41 -6.09 0.72 3.24
C ARG A 41 -5.96 0.43 4.74
N LEU A 42 -4.73 0.37 5.26
CA LEU A 42 -4.50 0.14 6.69
C LEU A 42 -5.04 1.31 7.54
N MET A 43 -4.92 2.54 7.06
CA MET A 43 -5.50 3.72 7.71
C MET A 43 -7.02 3.64 7.70
N LYS A 44 -7.66 3.28 6.57
CA LYS A 44 -9.11 3.08 6.50
C LYS A 44 -9.61 2.04 7.49
N GLU A 45 -8.94 0.89 7.55
CA GLU A 45 -9.31 -0.16 8.49
C GLU A 45 -9.15 0.28 9.95
N ARG A 46 -8.01 0.85 10.31
CA ARG A 46 -7.67 1.10 11.72
C ARG A 46 -8.28 2.37 12.29
N HIS A 47 -8.56 3.38 11.45
CA HIS A 47 -9.10 4.66 11.91
C HIS A 47 -10.62 4.77 11.78
N VAL A 48 -11.33 3.75 11.24
CA VAL A 48 -12.78 3.81 11.03
C VAL A 48 -13.58 4.09 12.31
N TYR A 49 -13.07 3.64 13.48
CA TYR A 49 -13.70 3.88 14.79
C TYR A 49 -13.03 5.00 15.60
N SER A 50 -12.11 5.76 15.00
CA SER A 50 -11.47 6.88 15.67
C SER A 50 -12.42 8.07 15.81
N ARG A 51 -12.18 8.93 16.81
CA ARG A 51 -12.97 10.17 16.99
C ARG A 51 -12.93 11.09 15.77
N SER A 52 -11.85 11.05 15.00
CA SER A 52 -11.63 11.88 13.81
C SER A 52 -11.90 11.15 12.49
N ALA A 53 -12.50 9.95 12.51
CA ALA A 53 -12.64 9.08 11.34
C ALA A 53 -13.17 9.81 10.10
N ALA A 54 -14.27 10.56 10.24
CA ALA A 54 -14.87 11.28 9.11
C ALA A 54 -13.91 12.25 8.41
N VAL A 55 -13.09 12.98 9.18
CA VAL A 55 -12.14 13.95 8.63
C VAL A 55 -10.90 13.25 8.07
N THR A 56 -10.34 12.30 8.83
CA THR A 56 -9.11 11.59 8.44
C THR A 56 -9.34 10.75 7.18
N LEU A 57 -10.41 9.96 7.12
CA LEU A 57 -10.66 9.09 5.97
C LEU A 57 -10.95 9.87 4.69
N ALA A 58 -11.64 11.01 4.79
CA ALA A 58 -11.86 11.89 3.64
C ALA A 58 -10.55 12.53 3.15
N ALA A 59 -9.66 12.92 4.07
CA ALA A 59 -8.34 13.46 3.72
C ALA A 59 -7.45 12.39 3.07
N ASP A 60 -7.49 11.15 3.55
CA ASP A 60 -6.74 10.03 3.00
C ASP A 60 -7.20 9.69 1.55
N ASP A 61 -8.52 9.69 1.30
CA ASP A 61 -9.09 9.49 -0.04
C ASP A 61 -8.72 10.65 -0.99
N ALA A 62 -8.77 11.89 -0.50
CA ALA A 62 -8.33 13.06 -1.27
C ALA A 62 -6.84 13.00 -1.61
N GLN A 63 -6.01 12.51 -0.69
CA GLN A 63 -4.57 12.38 -0.92
C GLN A 63 -4.25 11.32 -1.98
N MET A 64 -4.93 10.16 -1.96
CA MET A 64 -4.78 9.15 -3.01
C MET A 64 -5.14 9.73 -4.39
N THR A 65 -6.25 10.45 -4.45
CA THR A 65 -6.70 11.12 -5.68
C THR A 65 -5.70 12.17 -6.16
N ALA A 66 -5.14 12.99 -5.25
CA ALA A 66 -4.15 14.01 -5.57
C ALA A 66 -2.82 13.42 -6.10
N LEU A 67 -2.46 12.21 -5.65
CA LEU A 67 -1.33 11.44 -6.18
C LEU A 67 -1.63 10.75 -7.52
N GLY A 68 -2.89 10.81 -8.01
CA GLY A 68 -3.33 10.19 -9.25
C GLY A 68 -3.72 8.72 -9.12
N TYR A 69 -3.94 8.21 -7.91
CA TYR A 69 -4.31 6.82 -7.66
C TYR A 69 -5.83 6.62 -7.62
N ASP A 70 -6.31 5.51 -8.18
CA ASP A 70 -7.72 5.13 -8.16
C ASP A 70 -8.11 4.49 -6.82
N ILE A 71 -8.90 5.21 -6.03
CA ILE A 71 -9.43 4.73 -4.74
C ILE A 71 -10.38 3.52 -4.88
N ASN A 72 -10.85 3.20 -6.08
CA ASN A 72 -11.67 2.01 -6.33
C ASN A 72 -10.83 0.79 -6.71
N ASN A 73 -9.52 0.95 -6.92
CA ASN A 73 -8.64 -0.16 -7.29
C ASN A 73 -8.48 -1.14 -6.12
N ALA A 74 -9.21 -2.24 -6.20
CA ALA A 74 -9.14 -3.38 -5.29
C ALA A 74 -8.41 -4.59 -5.91
N SER A 75 -7.66 -4.41 -7.00
CA SER A 75 -6.92 -5.51 -7.62
C SER A 75 -5.86 -6.07 -6.67
N ARG A 76 -5.68 -7.40 -6.67
CA ARG A 76 -4.57 -8.11 -6.02
C ARG A 76 -3.57 -8.65 -7.07
N ASP A 77 -3.65 -8.14 -8.29
CA ASP A 77 -2.69 -8.47 -9.34
C ASP A 77 -1.31 -7.89 -9.01
N THR A 78 -0.44 -8.74 -8.49
CA THR A 78 0.91 -8.35 -8.07
C THR A 78 1.85 -8.05 -9.25
N SER A 79 1.38 -8.14 -10.50
CA SER A 79 2.10 -7.54 -11.64
C SER A 79 2.03 -6.00 -11.65
N THR A 80 1.14 -5.42 -10.84
CA THR A 80 0.96 -3.96 -10.69
C THR A 80 1.40 -3.46 -9.32
N PRO A 81 1.94 -2.24 -9.19
CA PRO A 81 2.31 -1.69 -7.89
C PRO A 81 1.12 -1.53 -6.94
N ALA A 82 -0.04 -1.10 -7.44
CA ALA A 82 -1.29 -1.09 -6.69
C ALA A 82 -1.63 -2.48 -6.12
N GLY A 83 -1.57 -3.53 -6.93
CA GLY A 83 -1.89 -4.89 -6.50
C GLY A 83 -0.89 -5.45 -5.48
N VAL A 84 0.40 -5.12 -5.61
CA VAL A 84 1.40 -5.41 -4.57
C VAL A 84 1.04 -4.70 -3.26
N GLY A 85 0.73 -3.40 -3.30
CA GLY A 85 0.29 -2.64 -2.13
C GLY A 85 -0.95 -3.23 -1.46
N ASN A 86 -1.98 -3.56 -2.25
CA ASN A 86 -3.21 -4.17 -1.75
C ASN A 86 -2.95 -5.55 -1.10
N THR A 87 -2.09 -6.38 -1.69
CA THR A 87 -1.72 -7.69 -1.14
C THR A 87 -0.92 -7.55 0.15
N ILE A 88 -0.03 -6.56 0.24
CA ILE A 88 0.73 -6.27 1.47
C ILE A 88 -0.20 -5.78 2.57
N TYR A 89 -1.20 -4.96 2.25
CA TYR A 89 -2.25 -4.60 3.20
C TYR A 89 -2.96 -5.85 3.73
N ASP A 90 -3.40 -6.75 2.85
CA ASP A 90 -4.11 -7.99 3.27
C ASP A 90 -3.23 -8.84 4.21
N ALA A 91 -1.94 -9.01 3.87
CA ALA A 91 -1.00 -9.78 4.69
C ALA A 91 -0.73 -9.14 6.06
N VAL A 92 -0.53 -7.82 6.10
CA VAL A 92 -0.23 -7.10 7.34
C VAL A 92 -1.47 -6.97 8.22
N SER A 93 -2.65 -6.72 7.64
CA SER A 93 -3.92 -6.68 8.37
C SER A 93 -4.17 -8.03 9.04
N ALA A 94 -4.01 -9.14 8.33
CA ALA A 94 -4.22 -10.48 8.90
C ALA A 94 -3.19 -10.88 9.98
N TRP A 95 -2.04 -10.22 10.04
CA TRP A 95 -1.00 -10.52 11.03
C TRP A 95 -1.25 -9.88 12.40
N PHE A 96 -2.06 -8.82 12.46
CA PHE A 96 -2.37 -8.06 13.69
C PHE A 96 -3.81 -8.27 14.13
#